data_AF-A0A524NAR4-F1
#
_entry.id   AF-A0A524NAR4-F1
#
_cell.length_a   1.000
_cell.length_b   1.000
_cell.length_c   1.000
_cell.angle_alpha   90.00
_cell.angle_beta   90.00
_cell.angle_gamma   90.00
#
_symmetry.space_group_name_H-M   'P 1'
#
loop_
_entity.id
_entity.type
_entity.pdbx_description
1 polymer ?
#
loop_
_entity_poly.entity_id
_entity_poly.type
_entity_poly.pdbx_seq_one_letter_code
_entity_poly.pdbx_strand_id
1 'polypeptide(L)' 'MAGTRDERISLRTRNNKWQNVPLRIEMSECINCDACLRHCPPHFGAIFNHGADVIIIPELCSGCDKCL' A
#
# COMPACT_ATOMS: atom_id res chain seq x y z
N MET A 1 -10.79 -10.43 16.47
CA MET A 1 -10.66 -8.98 16.14
C MET A 1 -9.40 -8.81 15.34
N ALA A 2 -9.44 -8.17 14.18
CA ALA A 2 -8.20 -7.81 13.47
C ALA A 2 -7.51 -6.71 14.29
N GLY A 3 -6.22 -6.91 14.63
CA GLY A 3 -5.44 -5.93 15.41
C GLY A 3 -5.35 -4.56 14.71
N THR A 4 -4.94 -3.55 15.47
CA THR A 4 -4.76 -2.19 14.94
C THR A 4 -3.75 -2.19 13.79
N ARG A 5 -3.77 -1.16 12.94
CA ARG A 5 -2.83 -1.05 11.82
C ARG A 5 -1.38 -1.09 12.31
N ASP A 6 -1.07 -0.39 13.40
CA ASP A 6 0.28 -0.34 13.97
C ASP A 6 0.74 -1.72 14.50
N GLU A 7 -0.14 -2.49 15.15
CA GLU A 7 0.17 -3.88 15.51
C GLU A 7 0.46 -4.74 14.27
N ARG A 8 -0.33 -4.60 13.20
CA ARG A 8 -0.14 -5.37 11.97
C ARG A 8 1.17 -5.02 11.27
N ILE A 9 1.62 -3.77 11.36
CA ILE A 9 2.91 -3.32 10.84
C ILE A 9 4.05 -3.87 11.71
N SER A 10 3.93 -3.76 13.03
CA SER A 10 4.94 -4.24 13.98
C SER A 10 5.15 -5.76 13.91
N LEU A 11 4.09 -6.53 13.65
CA LEU A 11 4.12 -7.98 13.57
C LEU A 11 4.49 -8.54 12.18
N ARG A 12 4.56 -7.69 11.13
CA ARG A 12 4.83 -8.15 9.76
C ARG A 12 6.15 -7.62 9.25
N THR A 13 6.87 -8.49 8.57
CA THR A 13 8.05 -8.12 7.79
C THR A 13 7.67 -7.87 6.34
N ARG A 14 8.44 -7.00 5.67
CA ARG A 14 8.32 -6.77 4.23
C ARG A 14 8.37 -8.09 3.48
N ASN A 15 7.43 -8.28 2.56
CA ASN A 15 7.38 -9.49 1.74
C ASN A 15 8.59 -9.57 0.80
N ASN A 16 9.29 -10.71 0.80
CA ASN A 16 10.45 -10.96 -0.07
C ASN A 16 10.14 -10.87 -1.57
N LYS A 17 8.87 -11.02 -1.97
CA LYS A 17 8.45 -10.81 -3.37
C LYS A 17 8.52 -9.34 -3.79
N TRP A 18 8.49 -8.42 -2.84
CA TRP A 18 8.62 -7.00 -3.14
C TRP A 18 10.09 -6.68 -3.46
N GLN A 19 10.43 -6.70 -4.74
CA GLN A 19 11.73 -6.29 -5.27
C GLN A 19 11.76 -4.85 -5.78
N ASN A 20 10.58 -4.28 -6.07
CA ASN A 20 10.47 -2.90 -6.53
C ASN A 20 10.96 -1.91 -5.48
N VAL A 21 11.60 -0.84 -5.92
CA VAL A 21 11.87 0.31 -5.06
C VAL A 21 10.53 0.86 -4.53
N PRO A 22 10.49 1.49 -3.34
CA PRO A 22 9.30 2.16 -2.86
C PRO A 22 8.76 3.11 -3.94
N LEU A 23 7.54 2.85 -4.43
CA LEU A 23 6.91 3.74 -5.40
C LEU A 23 6.32 4.94 -4.65
N ARG A 24 6.65 6.13 -5.13
CA ARG A 24 6.00 7.39 -4.75
C ARG A 24 5.30 7.94 -6.00
N ILE A 25 4.00 8.17 -5.91
CA ILE A 25 3.23 8.82 -6.97
C ILE A 25 3.19 10.30 -6.61
N GLU A 26 3.78 11.17 -7.44
CA GLU A 26 3.73 12.60 -7.19
C GLU A 26 2.32 13.15 -7.48
N MET A 27 1.92 14.18 -6.74
CA MET A 27 0.58 14.79 -6.89
C MET A 27 0.28 15.24 -8.31
N SER A 28 1.30 15.76 -9.00
CA SER A 28 1.23 16.21 -10.38
C SER A 28 0.96 15.08 -11.38
N GLU A 29 1.24 13.84 -11.00
CA GLU A 29 1.04 12.63 -11.80
C GLU A 29 -0.22 11.87 -11.39
N CYS A 30 -0.70 12.07 -10.15
CA CYS A 30 -1.93 11.49 -9.64
C CYS A 30 -3.15 12.11 -10.31
N ILE A 31 -3.97 11.27 -10.98
CA ILE A 31 -5.23 11.68 -11.63
C ILE A 31 -6.48 11.42 -10.78
N ASN A 32 -6.32 11.08 -9.49
CA ASN A 32 -7.43 10.76 -8.57
C ASN A 32 -8.38 9.67 -9.10
N CYS A 33 -7.84 8.63 -9.74
CA CYS A 33 -8.66 7.54 -10.32
C CYS A 33 -9.01 6.40 -9.34
N ASP A 34 -8.43 6.41 -8.13
CA ASP A 34 -8.58 5.39 -7.09
C ASP A 34 -8.28 3.94 -7.51
N ALA A 35 -7.60 3.74 -8.65
CA ALA A 35 -7.31 2.40 -9.17
C ALA A 35 -6.41 1.59 -8.22
N CYS A 36 -5.39 2.25 -7.64
CA CYS A 36 -4.49 1.63 -6.67
C CYS A 36 -5.23 1.09 -5.45
N LEU A 37 -6.18 1.86 -4.90
CA LEU A 37 -7.01 1.45 -3.76
C LEU A 37 -7.93 0.28 -4.11
N ARG A 38 -8.56 0.31 -5.29
CA ARG A 38 -9.46 -0.77 -5.76
C ARG A 38 -8.72 -2.08 -6.05
N HIS A 39 -7.48 -2.01 -6.50
CA HIS A 39 -6.66 -3.19 -6.80
C HIS A 39 -5.98 -3.78 -5.56
N CYS A 40 -5.75 -2.97 -4.52
CA CYS A 40 -5.23 -3.47 -3.26
C CYS A 40 -6.34 -4.19 -2.47
N PRO A 41 -6.17 -5.48 -2.12
CA PRO A 41 -7.18 -6.17 -1.32
C PRO A 41 -7.37 -5.50 0.06
N PRO A 42 -8.60 -5.20 0.50
CA PRO A 42 -8.87 -4.41 1.70
C PRO A 42 -8.40 -5.11 3.00
N HIS A 43 -8.27 -6.43 2.99
CA HIS A 43 -7.75 -7.20 4.13
C HIS A 43 -6.25 -6.94 4.40
N PHE A 44 -5.49 -6.54 3.39
CA PHE A 44 -4.13 -6.03 3.56
C PHE A 44 -4.16 -4.58 4.02
N GLY A 45 -4.94 -3.73 3.36
CA GLY A 45 -4.97 -2.30 3.65
C GLY A 45 -3.58 -1.67 3.53
N ALA A 46 -2.79 -2.16 2.56
CA ALA A 46 -1.43 -1.72 2.36
C ALA A 46 -1.37 -0.34 1.69
N ILE A 47 -2.41 0.02 0.92
CA ILE A 47 -2.53 1.32 0.25
C ILE A 47 -3.61 2.14 0.93
N PHE A 48 -3.32 3.41 1.16
CA PHE A 48 -4.26 4.37 1.74
C PHE A 48 -3.89 5.81 1.33
N ASN A 49 -4.89 6.68 1.31
CA ASN A 49 -4.69 8.10 1.05
C ASN A 49 -4.22 8.81 2.33
N HIS A 50 -3.20 9.66 2.22
CA HIS A 50 -2.74 10.55 3.28
C HIS A 50 -2.77 11.99 2.75
N GLY A 51 -3.87 12.69 3.03
CA GLY A 51 -4.14 13.96 2.36
C GLY A 51 -4.39 13.70 0.88
N ALA A 52 -3.56 14.29 0.03
CA ALA A 52 -3.65 14.09 -1.41
C ALA A 52 -2.59 13.08 -1.94
N ASP A 53 -1.67 12.63 -1.08
CA ASP A 53 -0.68 11.59 -1.42
C ASP A 53 -1.26 10.18 -1.25
N VAL A 54 -0.77 9.24 -2.05
CA VAL A 54 -1.06 7.80 -1.89
C VAL A 54 0.17 7.12 -1.29
N ILE A 55 -0.01 6.45 -0.16
CA ILE A 55 1.08 5.76 0.56
C ILE A 55 0.86 4.25 0.49
N ILE A 56 1.94 3.51 0.22
CA ILE A 56 1.97 2.04 0.26
C ILE A 56 2.88 1.56 1.40
N ILE A 57 2.38 0.70 2.27
CA ILE A 57 3.13 0.10 3.37
C ILE A 57 3.71 -1.26 2.96
N PRO A 58 5.03 -1.41 2.90
CA PRO A 58 5.68 -2.65 2.46
C PRO A 58 5.42 -3.85 3.36
N GLU A 59 5.25 -3.65 4.67
CA GLU A 59 4.97 -4.68 5.67
C GLU A 59 3.59 -5.32 5.47
N LEU A 60 2.65 -4.58 4.87
CA LEU A 60 1.28 -5.05 4.66
C LEU A 60 1.01 -5.51 3.23
N CYS A 61 1.92 -5.25 2.30
CA CYS A 61 1.71 -5.51 0.88
C CYS A 61 2.16 -6.91 0.47
N SER A 62 1.41 -7.50 -0.46
CA SER A 62 1.71 -8.82 -1.03
C SER A 62 2.71 -8.79 -2.19
N GLY A 63 3.07 -7.61 -2.71
CA GLY A 63 3.95 -7.47 -3.88
C GLY A 63 3.33 -8.05 -5.15
N CYS A 64 2.03 -7.77 -5.40
CA CYS A 64 1.30 -8.32 -6.54
C CYS A 64 1.35 -7.47 -7.81
N ASP A 65 1.96 -6.27 -7.74
CA ASP A 65 2.14 -5.31 -8.84
C ASP A 65 0.88 -4.88 -9.60
N LYS A 66 -0.32 -5.17 -9.07
CA LYS A 66 -1.59 -4.77 -9.71
C LYS A 66 -1.92 -3.28 -9.60
N CYS A 67 -1.24 -2.56 -8.70
CA CYS A 67 -1.50 -1.16 -8.40
C CYS A 67 -0.43 -0.21 -8.94
N LEU A 68 0.56 -0.77 -9.65
CA LEU A 68 1.67 -0.09 -10.30
C LEU A 68 1.41 0.01 -11.80
#